data_AF-A0A934JS90-F1
#
_entry.id   AF-A0A934JS90-F1
#
_cell.length_a   1.000
_cell.length_b   1.000
_cell.length_c   1.000
_cell.angle_alpha   90.00
_cell.angle_beta   90.00
_cell.angle_gamma   90.00
#
_symmetry.space_group_name_H-M   'P 1'
#
loop_
_entity.id
_entity.type
_entity.pdbx_description
1 polymer ?
#
loop_
_entity_poly.entity_id
_entity_poly.type
_entity_poly.pdbx_seq_one_letter_code
_entity_poly.pdbx_strand_id
1 'polypeptide(L)'
;MSLFRSGLWLATLILSACSLPMVQNSQTKQDIAISKEAAVPNDLAVSSKVVADKKVEPDTPLVAPNVSLDLLKKRDSQRLLANQHYMELKQRIGDAFKPPKQQTTASTGTDKAVEQLESYNNKASAEIDALNARVAERRNMALRGDLIQIFLSDTKISHSNTQFNAQPLVGQWIRGESRDIRLKDKLLFESTQSEDLNITYSESYQLLINGQAIASINPKKDKNSATFDVQTKEKPGTVAGKLDYRVINKK
;
A
#
# COMPACT_ATOMS: atom_id res chain seq x y z
N MET A 1 -41.18 5.39 -54.82
CA MET A 1 -40.34 4.24 -54.44
C MET A 1 -40.26 4.19 -52.92
N SER A 2 -40.53 3.01 -52.37
CA SER A 2 -40.78 2.71 -50.96
C SER A 2 -39.52 2.81 -50.09
N LEU A 3 -39.70 3.34 -48.89
CA LEU A 3 -38.76 3.28 -47.77
C LEU A 3 -38.76 1.85 -47.19
N PHE A 4 -37.64 1.14 -47.25
CA PHE A 4 -37.44 -0.07 -46.45
C PHE A 4 -36.49 0.23 -45.29
N ARG A 5 -37.11 0.48 -44.13
CA ARG A 5 -36.52 0.29 -42.81
C ARG A 5 -36.73 -1.17 -42.40
N SER A 6 -35.64 -1.87 -42.14
CA SER A 6 -35.57 -3.13 -41.39
C SER A 6 -34.11 -3.23 -40.96
N GLY A 7 -33.73 -3.03 -39.69
CA GLY A 7 -34.30 -3.66 -38.51
C GLY A 7 -33.53 -4.96 -38.23
N LEU A 8 -32.22 -4.87 -38.06
CA LEU A 8 -31.39 -6.01 -37.65
C LEU A 8 -31.04 -5.86 -36.17
N TRP A 9 -31.91 -6.44 -35.34
CA TRP A 9 -31.59 -6.81 -33.96
C TRP A 9 -30.69 -8.05 -34.02
N LEU A 10 -29.47 -7.97 -33.49
CA LEU A 10 -28.70 -9.17 -33.17
C LEU A 10 -27.95 -9.01 -31.84
N ALA A 11 -28.60 -9.55 -30.82
CA ALA A 11 -28.07 -10.30 -29.68
C ALA A 11 -26.81 -9.79 -28.97
N THR A 12 -27.04 -9.16 -27.82
CA THR A 12 -26.11 -9.11 -26.69
C THR A 12 -25.85 -10.51 -26.14
N LEU A 13 -24.74 -11.13 -26.53
CA LEU A 13 -24.16 -12.27 -25.80
C LEU A 13 -23.40 -11.74 -24.58
N ILE A 14 -24.10 -11.61 -23.46
CA ILE A 14 -23.49 -11.37 -22.16
C ILE A 14 -22.96 -12.73 -21.67
N LEU A 15 -21.69 -13.02 -21.92
CA LEU A 15 -20.99 -14.08 -21.17
C LEU A 15 -20.63 -13.54 -19.79
N SER A 16 -21.55 -13.70 -18.85
CA SER A 16 -21.26 -13.67 -17.43
C SER A 16 -20.52 -14.95 -17.05
N ALA A 17 -19.19 -14.91 -17.06
CA ALA A 17 -18.36 -15.92 -16.40
C ALA A 17 -17.66 -15.25 -15.22
N CYS A 18 -18.32 -15.31 -14.05
CA CYS A 18 -17.67 -15.13 -12.76
C CYS A 18 -16.81 -16.37 -12.49
N SER A 19 -15.53 -16.35 -12.86
CA SER A 19 -14.56 -17.34 -12.38
C SER A 19 -13.79 -16.77 -11.20
N LEU A 20 -14.14 -17.23 -9.99
CA LEU A 20 -13.31 -17.11 -8.80
C LEU A 20 -11.97 -17.84 -9.05
N PRO A 21 -10.83 -17.33 -8.57
CA PRO A 21 -9.56 -18.05 -8.68
C PRO A 21 -9.57 -19.28 -7.77
N MET A 22 -9.47 -20.46 -8.40
CA MET A 22 -9.25 -21.73 -7.70
C MET A 22 -7.78 -21.81 -7.26
N VAL A 23 -7.55 -21.88 -5.95
CA VAL A 23 -6.24 -22.18 -5.37
C VAL A 23 -5.93 -23.64 -5.67
N GLN A 24 -5.08 -23.89 -6.66
CA GLN A 24 -4.50 -25.21 -6.89
C GLN A 24 -3.38 -25.44 -5.87
N ASN A 25 -3.71 -26.25 -4.88
CA ASN A 25 -2.76 -26.91 -4.01
C ASN A 25 -2.09 -28.03 -4.81
N SER A 26 -0.89 -27.78 -5.33
CA SER A 26 -0.05 -28.84 -5.89
C SER A 26 1.03 -29.19 -4.88
N GLN A 27 0.74 -30.19 -4.05
CA GLN A 27 1.76 -31.02 -3.45
C GLN A 27 2.43 -31.83 -4.56
N THR A 28 3.72 -31.61 -4.77
CA THR A 28 4.60 -32.62 -5.36
C THR A 28 5.74 -32.87 -4.37
N LYS A 29 5.77 -34.10 -3.87
CA LYS A 29 6.85 -34.70 -3.09
C LYS A 29 8.10 -34.91 -3.98
N GLN A 30 9.24 -35.06 -3.30
CA GLN A 30 10.56 -35.60 -3.73
C GLN A 30 11.46 -34.61 -4.50
N ASP A 31 12.76 -34.43 -4.20
CA ASP A 31 13.71 -35.30 -3.51
C ASP A 31 14.85 -34.54 -2.79
N ILE A 32 15.47 -35.26 -1.86
CA ILE A 32 16.62 -34.93 -1.04
C ILE A 32 17.90 -34.94 -1.90
N ALA A 33 18.77 -33.94 -1.76
CA ALA A 33 20.19 -34.07 -2.07
C ALA A 33 21.03 -33.35 -1.00
N ILE A 34 21.65 -34.17 -0.15
CA ILE A 34 22.68 -33.82 0.82
C ILE A 34 23.94 -33.44 0.05
N SER A 35 24.61 -32.34 0.43
CA SER A 35 26.03 -32.18 0.16
C SER A 35 26.77 -31.51 1.32
N LYS A 36 27.94 -32.07 1.61
CA LYS A 36 28.78 -31.95 2.79
C LYS A 36 29.66 -30.69 2.80
N GLU A 37 29.79 -30.11 4.00
CA GLU A 37 31.05 -29.84 4.74
C GLU A 37 32.15 -28.91 4.16
N ALA A 38 32.43 -27.85 4.94
CA ALA A 38 33.73 -27.22 5.28
C ALA A 38 33.46 -25.75 5.71
N ALA A 39 34.07 -25.11 6.71
CA ALA A 39 35.06 -25.43 7.72
C ALA A 39 34.95 -24.35 8.83
N VAL A 40 35.33 -24.69 10.06
CA VAL A 40 35.46 -23.78 11.23
C VAL A 40 36.79 -22.99 11.10
N PRO A 41 36.94 -21.79 11.72
CA PRO A 41 37.70 -21.76 12.96
C PRO A 41 37.15 -20.81 14.06
N ASN A 42 37.42 -21.23 15.30
CA ASN A 42 37.28 -20.54 16.59
C ASN A 42 37.94 -19.15 16.64
N ASP A 43 37.39 -18.25 17.47
CA ASP A 43 38.13 -17.75 18.65
C ASP A 43 37.27 -16.91 19.61
N LEU A 44 37.41 -17.20 20.91
CA LEU A 44 37.52 -16.28 22.07
C LEU A 44 36.92 -16.87 23.36
N ALA A 45 37.87 -17.38 24.14
CA ALA A 45 37.88 -17.83 25.52
C ALA A 45 36.91 -17.15 26.51
N VAL A 46 36.17 -18.00 27.25
CA VAL A 46 35.57 -17.66 28.54
C VAL A 46 36.44 -18.25 29.64
N SER A 47 36.85 -17.37 30.56
CA SER A 47 37.66 -17.65 31.74
C SER A 47 36.88 -18.48 32.77
N SER A 48 37.52 -19.55 33.26
CA SER A 48 37.05 -20.42 34.32
C SER A 48 37.01 -19.73 35.68
N LYS A 49 35.91 -19.91 36.43
CA LYS A 49 35.95 -19.95 37.90
C LYS A 49 34.88 -20.90 38.45
N VAL A 50 35.37 -21.99 39.02
CA VAL A 50 34.65 -22.98 39.83
C VAL A 50 34.49 -22.42 41.25
N VAL A 51 33.27 -22.42 41.80
CA VAL A 51 33.02 -22.53 43.25
C VAL A 51 31.74 -23.37 43.45
N ALA A 52 31.81 -24.22 44.47
CA ALA A 52 31.03 -25.43 44.72
C ALA A 52 29.60 -25.23 45.30
N ASP A 53 28.79 -26.25 45.01
CA ASP A 53 27.72 -26.88 45.80
C ASP A 53 26.79 -26.04 46.71
N LYS A 54 25.49 -26.09 46.38
CA LYS A 54 24.43 -26.39 47.35
C LYS A 54 23.09 -26.76 46.68
N LYS A 55 22.70 -28.02 46.92
CA LYS A 55 21.35 -28.52 47.21
C LYS A 55 20.29 -28.47 46.09
N VAL A 56 20.04 -29.65 45.53
CA VAL A 56 18.86 -30.03 44.76
C VAL A 56 17.60 -29.92 45.62
N GLU A 57 16.59 -29.21 45.12
CA GLU A 57 15.18 -29.43 45.42
C GLU A 57 14.42 -29.36 44.07
N PRO A 58 13.54 -30.32 43.76
CA PRO A 58 12.89 -30.42 42.45
C PRO A 58 11.59 -29.60 42.38
N ASP A 59 11.02 -29.53 41.18
CA ASP A 59 9.68 -29.02 40.85
C ASP A 59 9.50 -27.51 40.71
N THR A 60 9.77 -27.00 39.50
CA THR A 60 8.69 -26.73 38.52
C THR A 60 9.33 -26.50 37.14
N PRO A 61 8.97 -27.23 36.07
CA PRO A 61 9.26 -26.73 34.73
C PRO A 61 8.45 -25.44 34.56
N LEU A 62 9.15 -24.31 34.42
CA LEU A 62 8.57 -23.10 33.82
C LEU A 62 8.10 -23.49 32.42
N VAL A 63 6.82 -23.89 32.32
CA VAL A 63 6.12 -24.07 31.05
C VAL A 63 6.12 -22.70 30.40
N ALA A 64 7.05 -22.48 29.47
CA ALA A 64 6.98 -21.35 28.56
C ALA A 64 5.56 -21.34 27.98
N PRO A 65 4.83 -20.21 28.03
CA PRO A 65 3.46 -20.18 27.52
C PRO A 65 3.55 -20.49 26.03
N ASN A 66 2.97 -21.63 25.66
CA ASN A 66 2.93 -22.10 24.28
C ASN A 66 1.95 -21.20 23.52
N VAL A 67 2.38 -19.99 23.16
CA VAL A 67 1.59 -19.06 22.36
C VAL A 67 1.36 -19.77 21.02
N SER A 68 0.09 -20.00 20.66
CA SER A 68 -0.23 -20.61 19.38
C SER A 68 0.41 -19.78 18.26
N LEU A 69 1.20 -20.45 17.41
CA LEU A 69 1.84 -19.85 16.23
C LEU A 69 0.80 -19.13 15.34
N ASP A 70 -0.44 -19.64 15.31
CA ASP A 70 -1.53 -19.08 14.52
C ASP A 70 -2.02 -17.74 15.08
N LEU A 71 -2.04 -17.57 16.41
CA LEU A 71 -2.38 -16.30 17.05
C LEU A 71 -1.33 -15.22 16.76
N LEU A 72 -0.06 -15.60 16.74
CA LEU A 72 1.04 -14.69 16.37
C LEU A 72 0.93 -14.25 14.91
N LYS A 73 0.68 -15.20 13.99
CA LYS A 73 0.44 -14.89 12.57
C LYS A 73 -0.78 -13.98 12.39
N LYS A 74 -1.88 -14.28 13.09
CA LYS A 74 -3.09 -13.46 13.06
C LYS A 74 -2.80 -12.04 13.54
N ARG A 75 -2.13 -11.88 14.68
CA ARG A 75 -1.70 -10.57 15.19
C ARG A 75 -0.87 -9.80 14.16
N ASP A 76 0.10 -10.45 13.54
CA ASP A 76 1.00 -9.78 12.59
C ASP A 76 0.27 -9.35 11.31
N SER A 77 -0.67 -10.17 10.83
CA SER A 77 -1.55 -9.81 9.70
C SER A 77 -2.46 -8.61 10.04
N GLN A 78 -3.07 -8.61 11.22
CA GLN A 78 -3.93 -7.52 11.67
C GLN A 78 -3.14 -6.22 11.89
N ARG A 79 -1.89 -6.33 12.34
CA ARG A 79 -0.97 -5.18 12.46
C ARG A 79 -0.59 -4.61 11.10
N LEU A 80 -0.30 -5.46 10.11
CA LEU A 80 -0.01 -5.02 8.76
C LEU A 80 -1.19 -4.26 8.16
N LEU A 81 -2.40 -4.82 8.30
CA LEU A 81 -3.63 -4.18 7.86
C LEU A 81 -3.88 -2.83 8.57
N ALA A 82 -3.67 -2.77 9.88
CA ALA A 82 -3.80 -1.54 10.65
C ALA A 82 -2.84 -0.45 10.18
N ASN A 83 -1.60 -0.81 9.86
CA ASN A 83 -0.65 0.12 9.29
C ASN A 83 -1.06 0.59 7.89
N GLN A 84 -1.59 -0.29 7.05
CA GLN A 84 -2.09 0.08 5.72
C GLN A 84 -3.25 1.07 5.82
N HIS A 85 -4.26 0.76 6.65
CA HIS A 85 -5.39 1.66 6.88
C HIS A 85 -4.96 3.02 7.44
N TYR A 86 -4.05 3.01 8.43
CA TYR A 86 -3.51 4.24 9.00
C TYR A 86 -2.82 5.10 7.94
N MET A 87 -1.98 4.49 7.09
CA MET A 87 -1.26 5.22 6.05
C MET A 87 -2.21 5.78 4.99
N GLU A 88 -3.21 5.01 4.56
CA GLU A 88 -4.22 5.47 3.61
C GLU A 88 -5.02 6.66 4.17
N LEU A 89 -5.57 6.52 5.38
CA LEU A 89 -6.31 7.60 6.03
C LEU A 89 -5.40 8.81 6.21
N LYS A 90 -4.18 8.63 6.72
CA LYS A 90 -3.25 9.73 6.94
C LYS A 90 -2.95 10.51 5.66
N GLN A 91 -2.78 9.82 4.53
CA GLN A 91 -2.53 10.48 3.24
C GLN A 91 -3.77 11.23 2.73
N ARG A 92 -4.97 10.65 2.90
CA ARG A 92 -6.19 11.20 2.32
C ARG A 92 -6.86 12.27 3.19
N ILE A 93 -6.78 12.17 4.53
CA ILE A 93 -7.42 13.10 5.48
C ILE A 93 -6.43 13.91 6.33
N GLY A 94 -5.13 13.54 6.35
CA GLY A 94 -4.08 14.25 7.08
C GLY A 94 -3.91 13.80 8.54
N ASP A 95 -5.00 13.77 9.32
CA ASP A 95 -4.97 13.42 10.75
C ASP A 95 -5.76 12.13 11.02
N ALA A 96 -5.10 10.99 10.86
CA ALA A 96 -5.68 9.67 11.11
C ALA A 96 -5.37 9.19 12.54
N PHE A 97 -6.35 8.53 13.17
CA PHE A 97 -6.16 7.93 14.49
C PHE A 97 -5.13 6.79 14.43
N LYS A 98 -4.19 6.81 15.37
CA LYS A 98 -3.03 5.91 15.37
C LYS A 98 -3.42 4.48 15.74
N PRO A 99 -2.80 3.45 15.14
CA PRO A 99 -2.94 2.07 15.57
C PRO A 99 -2.61 1.88 17.06
N PRO A 100 -3.27 0.93 17.76
CA PRO A 100 -2.98 0.64 19.16
C PRO A 100 -1.52 0.19 19.33
N LYS A 101 -0.84 0.69 20.37
CA LYS A 101 0.52 0.27 20.72
C LYS A 101 0.47 -1.15 21.30
N GLN A 102 1.26 -2.07 20.74
CA GLN A 102 1.33 -3.44 21.23
C GLN A 102 2.22 -3.50 22.48
N GLN A 103 1.68 -3.99 23.60
CA GLN A 103 2.45 -4.42 24.77
C GLN A 103 2.46 -5.95 24.78
N THR A 104 3.60 -6.58 24.51
CA THR A 104 3.69 -8.04 24.37
C THR A 104 4.61 -8.63 25.42
N THR A 105 4.04 -9.18 26.49
CA THR A 105 4.81 -10.01 27.44
C THR A 105 4.12 -11.32 27.87
N ALA A 106 2.94 -11.68 27.34
CA ALA A 106 2.27 -12.96 27.64
C ALA A 106 1.29 -13.43 26.54
N SER A 107 0.92 -14.71 26.55
CA SER A 107 -0.08 -15.32 25.64
C SER A 107 -1.45 -14.62 25.72
N THR A 108 -1.93 -14.34 26.93
CA THR A 108 -3.16 -13.55 27.17
C THR A 108 -3.07 -12.11 26.68
N GLY A 109 -1.85 -11.57 26.54
CA GLY A 109 -1.61 -10.28 25.91
C GLY A 109 -1.73 -10.33 24.37
N THR A 110 -1.58 -11.51 23.77
CA THR A 110 -1.67 -11.68 22.31
C THR A 110 -3.11 -11.66 21.84
N ASP A 111 -4.03 -12.36 22.51
CA ASP A 111 -5.47 -12.35 22.16
C ASP A 111 -6.06 -10.94 22.26
N LYS A 112 -5.81 -10.24 23.37
CA LYS A 112 -6.24 -8.85 23.54
C LYS A 112 -5.65 -7.93 22.48
N ALA A 113 -4.39 -8.12 22.09
CA ALA A 113 -3.77 -7.34 21.03
C ALA A 113 -4.43 -7.60 19.66
N VAL A 114 -4.84 -8.84 19.38
CA VAL A 114 -5.60 -9.18 18.16
C VAL A 114 -6.95 -8.48 18.18
N GLU A 115 -7.72 -8.59 19.25
CA GLU A 115 -9.05 -7.96 19.38
C GLU A 115 -8.97 -6.43 19.23
N GLN A 116 -7.97 -5.80 19.83
CA GLN A 116 -7.74 -4.35 19.69
C GLN A 116 -7.42 -3.95 18.26
N LEU A 117 -6.60 -4.74 17.55
CA LEU A 117 -6.27 -4.49 16.15
C LEU A 117 -7.47 -4.73 15.23
N GLU A 118 -8.27 -5.77 15.47
CA GLU A 118 -9.50 -6.01 14.72
C GLU A 118 -10.51 -4.88 14.91
N SER A 119 -10.71 -4.42 16.15
CA SER A 119 -11.56 -3.26 16.44
C SER A 119 -11.06 -1.99 15.74
N TYR A 120 -9.74 -1.75 15.74
CA TYR A 120 -9.12 -0.66 15.00
C TYR A 120 -9.40 -0.78 13.50
N ASN A 121 -9.15 -1.95 12.91
CA ASN A 121 -9.31 -2.20 11.48
C ASN A 121 -10.75 -2.03 11.03
N ASN A 122 -11.72 -2.48 11.82
CA ASN A 122 -13.14 -2.29 11.51
C ASN A 122 -13.53 -0.80 11.48
N LYS A 123 -13.06 -0.02 12.46
CA LYS A 123 -13.29 1.43 12.49
C LYS A 123 -12.62 2.14 11.30
N ALA A 124 -11.37 1.79 11.03
CA ALA A 124 -10.61 2.41 9.94
C ALA A 124 -11.20 2.07 8.57
N SER A 125 -11.64 0.82 8.37
CA SER A 125 -12.35 0.39 7.16
C SER A 125 -13.63 1.19 6.96
N ALA A 126 -14.45 1.36 8.01
CA ALA A 126 -15.68 2.15 7.91
C ALA A 126 -15.41 3.61 7.53
N GLU A 127 -14.31 4.20 8.00
CA GLU A 127 -13.91 5.56 7.62
C GLU A 127 -13.41 5.65 6.17
N ILE A 128 -12.64 4.65 5.72
CA ILE A 128 -12.21 4.53 4.32
C ILE A 128 -13.42 4.38 3.40
N ASP A 129 -14.41 3.56 3.78
CA ASP A 129 -15.64 3.36 3.01
C ASP A 129 -16.47 4.65 2.93
N ALA A 130 -16.61 5.37 4.04
CA ALA A 130 -17.27 6.68 4.05
C ALA A 130 -16.55 7.70 3.16
N LEU A 131 -15.22 7.67 3.15
CA LEU A 131 -14.40 8.53 2.30
C LEU A 131 -14.55 8.16 0.81
N ASN A 132 -14.58 6.87 0.49
CA ASN A 132 -14.84 6.37 -0.86
C ASN A 132 -16.24 6.78 -1.36
N ALA A 133 -17.25 6.73 -0.49
CA ALA A 133 -18.59 7.20 -0.81
C ALA A 133 -18.60 8.71 -1.13
N ARG A 134 -17.92 9.54 -0.35
CA ARG A 134 -17.77 10.99 -0.62
C ARG A 134 -17.05 11.26 -1.95
N VAL A 135 -15.99 10.50 -2.25
CA VAL A 135 -15.29 10.61 -3.55
C VAL A 135 -16.23 10.24 -4.70
N ALA A 136 -17.05 9.19 -4.54
CA ALA A 136 -18.02 8.79 -5.56
C ALA A 136 -19.10 9.85 -5.77
N GLU A 137 -19.61 10.46 -4.70
CA GLU A 137 -20.56 11.58 -4.77
C GLU A 137 -19.98 12.76 -5.55
N ARG A 138 -18.77 13.21 -5.19
CA ARG A 138 -18.07 14.31 -5.88
C ARG A 138 -17.73 13.99 -7.33
N ARG A 139 -17.51 12.72 -7.68
CA ARG A 139 -17.30 12.32 -9.07
C ARG A 139 -18.53 12.63 -9.93
N ASN A 140 -19.73 12.48 -9.36
CA ASN A 140 -21.00 12.76 -10.01
C ASN A 140 -21.36 14.26 -9.96
N MET A 141 -21.18 14.89 -8.80
CA MET A 141 -21.52 16.30 -8.54
C MET A 141 -20.32 17.05 -7.95
N ALA A 142 -19.34 17.36 -8.79
CA ALA A 142 -18.13 18.04 -8.35
C ALA A 142 -18.40 19.53 -8.10
N LEU A 143 -18.12 20.02 -6.89
CA LEU A 143 -18.03 21.46 -6.66
C LEU A 143 -16.68 21.99 -7.15
N ARG A 144 -16.59 23.31 -7.26
CA ARG A 144 -15.33 23.97 -7.64
C ARG A 144 -14.23 23.61 -6.63
N GLY A 145 -13.15 23.03 -7.13
CA GLY A 145 -12.04 22.53 -6.31
C GLY A 145 -12.17 21.07 -5.90
N ASP A 146 -13.27 20.38 -6.17
CA ASP A 146 -13.34 18.93 -5.93
C ASP A 146 -12.66 18.13 -7.04
N LEU A 147 -12.56 18.67 -8.25
CA LEU A 147 -11.95 18.02 -9.40
C LEU A 147 -10.77 18.85 -9.91
N ILE A 148 -9.62 18.19 -10.00
CA ILE A 148 -8.41 18.77 -10.60
C ILE A 148 -7.91 17.87 -11.74
N GLN A 149 -7.37 18.51 -12.77
CA GLN A 149 -6.55 17.86 -13.77
C GLN A 149 -5.09 18.01 -13.36
N ILE A 150 -4.35 16.92 -13.37
CA ILE A 150 -2.92 16.89 -13.06
C ILE A 150 -2.18 16.56 -14.35
N PHE A 151 -1.11 17.31 -14.61
CA PHE A 151 -0.15 17.10 -15.68
C PHE A 151 1.21 16.82 -15.04
N LEU A 152 1.66 15.58 -15.15
CA LEU A 152 2.97 15.15 -14.73
C LEU A 152 3.92 15.26 -15.92
N SER A 153 5.04 15.97 -15.75
CA SER A 153 6.03 16.17 -16.80
C SER A 153 7.45 16.13 -16.24
N ASP A 154 8.43 16.05 -17.14
CA ASP A 154 9.87 16.03 -16.82
C ASP A 154 10.24 15.05 -15.70
N THR A 155 9.55 13.89 -15.64
CA THR A 155 9.69 12.96 -14.51
C THR A 155 10.86 12.04 -14.74
N LYS A 156 11.86 12.11 -13.85
CA LYS A 156 13.08 11.31 -13.87
C LYS A 156 13.07 10.38 -12.67
N ILE A 157 13.28 9.10 -12.92
CA ILE A 157 13.37 8.04 -11.91
C ILE A 157 14.81 7.60 -11.81
N SER A 158 15.35 7.57 -10.60
CA SER A 158 16.73 7.17 -10.33
C SER A 158 16.74 6.07 -9.28
N HIS A 159 17.23 4.90 -9.64
CA HIS A 159 17.62 3.82 -8.73
C HIS A 159 19.15 3.69 -8.73
N SER A 160 19.71 2.95 -7.78
CA SER A 160 21.16 2.84 -7.57
C SER A 160 21.98 2.55 -8.84
N ASN A 161 21.44 1.76 -9.78
CA ASN A 161 22.15 1.31 -10.98
C ASN A 161 21.47 1.70 -12.30
N THR A 162 20.33 2.39 -12.26
CA THR A 162 19.51 2.67 -13.45
C THR A 162 18.77 3.97 -13.30
N GLN A 163 18.65 4.71 -14.40
CA GLN A 163 17.85 5.93 -14.46
C GLN A 163 17.06 5.95 -15.77
N PHE A 164 15.81 6.39 -15.70
CA PHE A 164 14.99 6.62 -16.89
C PHE A 164 14.09 7.84 -16.74
N ASN A 165 13.65 8.37 -17.87
CA ASN A 165 12.70 9.47 -17.90
C ASN A 165 11.32 8.88 -18.18
N ALA A 166 10.40 9.05 -17.25
CA ALA A 166 9.03 8.65 -17.44
C ALA A 166 8.31 9.57 -18.42
N GLN A 167 7.35 8.97 -19.10
CA GLN A 167 6.48 9.70 -20.01
C GLN A 167 5.62 10.72 -19.26
N PRO A 168 5.32 11.86 -19.89
CA PRO A 168 4.33 12.78 -19.36
C PRO A 168 2.98 12.08 -19.21
N LEU A 169 2.29 12.35 -18.10
CA LEU A 169 0.98 11.78 -17.81
C LEU A 169 -0.02 12.87 -17.52
N VAL A 170 -1.26 12.65 -17.96
CA VAL A 170 -2.39 13.53 -17.65
C VAL A 170 -3.50 12.69 -17.05
N GLY A 171 -4.08 13.16 -15.97
CA GLY A 171 -5.22 12.50 -15.36
C GLY A 171 -6.05 13.46 -14.52
N GLN A 172 -7.18 12.95 -14.05
CA GLN A 172 -8.12 13.70 -13.22
C GLN A 172 -8.23 13.05 -11.84
N TRP A 173 -8.12 13.88 -10.81
CA TRP A 173 -8.22 13.48 -9.42
C TRP A 173 -9.38 14.19 -8.74
N ILE A 174 -10.16 13.44 -7.99
CA ILE A 174 -11.21 13.95 -7.14
C ILE A 174 -10.64 14.18 -5.73
N ARG A 175 -11.12 15.22 -5.04
CA ARG A 175 -10.72 15.50 -3.66
C ARG A 175 -11.06 14.31 -2.76
N GLY A 176 -10.09 13.91 -1.93
CA GLY A 176 -10.14 12.73 -1.08
C GLY A 176 -9.68 11.45 -1.78
N GLU A 177 -9.18 11.51 -3.02
CA GLU A 177 -8.77 10.33 -3.79
C GLU A 177 -7.27 10.09 -3.74
N SER A 178 -6.88 8.82 -3.68
CA SER A 178 -5.50 8.35 -3.84
C SER A 178 -5.45 7.29 -4.92
N ARG A 179 -4.47 7.36 -5.83
CA ARG A 179 -4.27 6.38 -6.89
C ARG A 179 -2.79 6.12 -7.11
N ASP A 180 -2.46 4.85 -7.32
CA ASP A 180 -1.16 4.45 -7.85
C ASP A 180 -1.20 4.53 -9.38
N ILE A 181 -0.21 5.19 -9.97
CA ILE A 181 -0.01 5.26 -11.42
C ILE A 181 1.35 4.64 -11.77
N ARG A 182 1.39 3.84 -12.83
CA ARG A 182 2.63 3.22 -13.30
C ARG A 182 3.33 4.14 -14.30
N LEU A 183 4.47 4.68 -13.91
CA LEU A 183 5.36 5.44 -14.77
C LEU A 183 6.18 4.47 -15.62
N LYS A 184 6.27 4.72 -16.93
CA LYS A 184 7.01 3.90 -17.90
C LYS A 184 8.00 4.77 -18.67
N ASP A 185 9.12 4.18 -19.10
CA ASP A 185 10.12 4.83 -19.96
C ASP A 185 9.60 5.08 -21.39
N LYS A 186 8.78 4.16 -21.93
CA LYS A 186 8.33 4.17 -23.35
C LYS A 186 6.82 4.01 -23.50
N LEU A 187 6.29 4.53 -24.62
CA LEU A 187 4.84 4.61 -24.94
C LEU A 187 4.29 3.24 -25.35
N LEU A 188 5.16 2.41 -25.95
CA LEU A 188 4.80 1.15 -26.57
C LEU A 188 5.14 -0.02 -25.65
N PHE A 189 4.41 -1.11 -25.84
CA PHE A 189 4.16 -2.26 -24.95
C PHE A 189 5.39 -3.00 -24.36
N GLU A 190 6.61 -2.53 -24.60
CA GLU A 190 7.88 -3.18 -24.24
C GLU A 190 8.77 -2.29 -23.36
N SER A 191 8.18 -1.59 -22.39
CA SER A 191 8.99 -0.91 -21.38
C SER A 191 9.49 -1.92 -20.36
N THR A 192 10.81 -2.13 -20.32
CA THR A 192 11.48 -2.99 -19.33
C THR A 192 11.64 -2.31 -17.97
N GLN A 193 11.39 -1.00 -17.89
CA GLN A 193 11.57 -0.18 -16.71
C GLN A 193 10.28 0.56 -16.39
N SER A 194 9.78 0.36 -15.17
CA SER A 194 8.62 1.06 -14.67
C SER A 194 8.75 1.31 -13.18
N GLU A 195 8.11 2.38 -12.71
CA GLU A 195 8.05 2.74 -11.30
C GLU A 195 6.63 3.16 -10.95
N ASP A 196 6.12 2.72 -9.81
CA ASP A 196 4.79 3.09 -9.34
C ASP A 196 4.87 4.39 -8.52
N LEU A 197 3.99 5.33 -8.85
CA LEU A 197 3.86 6.63 -8.19
C LEU A 197 2.48 6.74 -7.56
N ASN A 198 2.42 6.94 -6.25
CA ASN A 198 1.16 7.27 -5.59
C ASN A 198 0.91 8.77 -5.68
N ILE A 199 -0.23 9.17 -6.24
CA ILE A 199 -0.71 10.56 -6.19
C ILE A 199 -1.99 10.60 -5.36
N THR A 200 -1.95 11.39 -4.29
CA THR A 200 -3.09 11.64 -3.42
C THR A 200 -3.51 13.09 -3.49
N TYR A 201 -4.80 13.32 -3.75
CA TYR A 201 -5.43 14.61 -3.56
C TYR A 201 -6.27 14.57 -2.28
N SER A 202 -5.74 15.12 -1.19
CA SER A 202 -6.35 14.99 0.13
C SER A 202 -7.62 15.84 0.31
N GLU A 203 -8.43 15.49 1.32
CA GLU A 203 -9.58 16.29 1.78
C GLU A 203 -9.19 17.72 2.17
N SER A 204 -7.95 17.90 2.66
CA SER A 204 -7.36 19.18 3.07
C SER A 204 -6.78 19.99 1.91
N TYR A 205 -7.15 19.66 0.66
CA TYR A 205 -6.66 20.31 -0.55
C TYR A 205 -5.15 20.19 -0.76
N GLN A 206 -4.50 19.17 -0.23
CA GLN A 206 -3.07 18.94 -0.45
C GLN A 206 -2.87 17.93 -1.57
N LEU A 207 -1.86 18.18 -2.40
CA LEU A 207 -1.31 17.19 -3.32
C LEU A 207 -0.12 16.52 -2.67
N LEU A 208 -0.19 15.20 -2.57
CA LEU A 208 0.87 14.37 -2.05
C LEU A 208 1.35 13.43 -3.17
N ILE A 209 2.66 13.26 -3.27
CA ILE A 209 3.29 12.23 -4.09
C ILE A 209 4.06 11.29 -3.17
N ASN A 210 3.80 9.99 -3.25
CA ASN A 210 4.36 8.96 -2.37
C ASN A 210 4.25 9.34 -0.87
N GLY A 211 3.13 9.99 -0.51
CA GLY A 211 2.87 10.44 0.86
C GLY A 211 3.57 11.73 1.30
N GLN A 212 4.39 12.35 0.44
CA GLN A 212 5.00 13.65 0.71
C GLN A 212 4.16 14.77 0.08
N ALA A 213 3.76 15.77 0.88
CA ALA A 213 3.04 16.93 0.38
C ALA A 213 3.96 17.81 -0.50
N ILE A 214 3.52 18.07 -1.73
CA ILE A 214 4.28 18.85 -2.72
C ILE A 214 3.61 20.19 -3.07
N ALA A 215 2.29 20.31 -2.86
CA ALA A 215 1.54 21.52 -3.16
C ALA A 215 0.23 21.59 -2.37
N SER A 216 -0.28 22.81 -2.20
CA SER A 216 -1.65 23.06 -1.75
C SER A 216 -2.48 23.58 -2.93
N ILE A 217 -3.66 23.00 -3.12
CA ILE A 217 -4.64 23.41 -4.10
C ILE A 217 -5.42 24.59 -3.53
N ASN A 218 -5.45 25.69 -4.28
CA ASN A 218 -6.36 26.79 -3.99
C ASN A 218 -7.54 26.72 -4.98
N PRO A 219 -8.77 26.39 -4.54
CA PRO A 219 -9.94 26.31 -5.41
C PRO A 219 -10.25 27.60 -6.17
N LYS A 220 -9.74 28.75 -5.70
CA LYS A 220 -9.92 30.06 -6.32
C LYS A 220 -8.91 30.33 -7.44
N LYS A 221 -7.83 29.55 -7.54
CA LYS A 221 -6.83 29.65 -8.62
C LYS A 221 -7.07 28.53 -9.64
N ASP A 222 -7.17 28.90 -10.91
CA ASP A 222 -7.46 27.93 -11.97
C ASP A 222 -6.27 27.04 -12.32
N LYS A 223 -5.03 27.50 -12.09
CA LYS A 223 -3.80 26.77 -12.39
C LYS A 223 -2.69 27.06 -11.40
N ASN A 224 -1.82 26.08 -11.20
CA ASN A 224 -0.55 26.24 -10.50
C ASN A 224 0.43 25.13 -10.93
N SER A 225 1.70 25.29 -10.57
CA SER A 225 2.76 24.32 -10.80
C SER A 225 3.54 24.06 -9.53
N ALA A 226 4.11 22.86 -9.43
CA ALA A 226 5.00 22.45 -8.37
C ALA A 226 6.07 21.52 -8.92
N THR A 227 7.27 21.58 -8.35
CA THR A 227 8.31 20.57 -8.55
C THR A 227 8.29 19.60 -7.40
N PHE A 228 8.68 18.36 -7.63
CA PHE A 228 8.79 17.37 -6.58
C PHE A 228 10.08 16.56 -6.72
N ASP A 229 10.56 16.08 -5.58
CA ASP A 229 11.63 15.11 -5.43
C ASP A 229 11.27 14.27 -4.22
N VAL A 230 10.89 13.01 -4.47
CA VAL A 230 10.34 12.09 -3.47
C VAL A 230 11.03 10.73 -3.58
N GLN A 231 11.03 9.97 -2.49
CA GLN A 231 11.51 8.60 -2.52
C GLN A 231 10.55 7.70 -3.31
N THR A 232 11.11 6.71 -4.01
CA THR A 232 10.36 5.62 -4.64
C THR A 232 9.66 4.75 -3.59
N LYS A 233 8.56 4.09 -3.97
CA LYS A 233 7.69 3.38 -3.01
C LYS A 233 8.24 2.01 -2.60
N GLU A 234 8.84 1.29 -3.55
CA GLU A 234 9.23 -0.12 -3.36
C GLU A 234 10.73 -0.33 -3.26
N LYS A 235 11.51 0.41 -4.05
CA LYS A 235 12.96 0.28 -4.15
C LYS A 235 13.63 1.50 -3.54
N PRO A 236 14.89 1.42 -3.10
CA PRO A 236 15.69 2.61 -2.80
C PRO A 236 15.91 3.42 -4.09
N GLY A 237 15.56 4.69 -4.07
CA GLY A 237 15.62 5.56 -5.25
C GLY A 237 14.80 6.83 -5.10
N THR A 238 14.82 7.66 -6.13
CA THR A 238 14.10 8.94 -6.17
C THR A 238 13.28 9.09 -7.44
N VAL A 239 12.15 9.79 -7.31
CA VAL A 239 11.31 10.27 -8.40
C VAL A 239 11.28 11.79 -8.30
N ALA A 240 11.84 12.46 -9.30
CA ALA A 240 11.85 13.92 -9.39
C ALA A 240 11.16 14.39 -10.66
N GLY A 241 10.45 15.51 -10.61
CA GLY A 241 9.77 16.04 -11.80
C GLY A 241 8.95 17.29 -11.55
N LYS A 242 8.06 17.59 -12.50
CA LYS A 242 7.13 18.72 -12.44
C LYS A 242 5.70 18.23 -12.46
N LEU A 243 4.86 18.88 -11.67
CA LEU A 243 3.43 18.66 -11.62
C LEU A 243 2.72 19.99 -11.79
N ASP A 244 1.97 20.13 -12.88
CA ASP A 244 1.02 21.21 -13.06
C ASP A 244 -0.38 20.71 -12.70
N TYR A 245 -1.19 21.57 -12.08
CA TYR A 245 -2.61 21.26 -11.89
C TYR A 245 -3.49 22.36 -12.44
N ARG A 246 -4.72 21.95 -12.81
CA ARG A 246 -5.80 22.86 -13.19
C ARG A 246 -7.08 22.49 -12.44
N VAL A 247 -7.75 23.47 -11.87
CA VAL A 247 -9.09 23.27 -11.29
C VAL A 247 -10.10 23.14 -12.43
N ILE A 248 -10.84 22.05 -12.46
CA ILE A 248 -11.89 21.83 -13.46
C ILE A 248 -13.23 22.18 -12.84
N ASN A 249 -14.00 23.03 -13.52
CA ASN A 249 -15.41 23.19 -13.22
C ASN A 249 -16.21 22.27 -14.16
N LYS A 250 -16.85 21.22 -13.63
CA LYS A 250 -17.88 20.52 -14.39
C LYS A 250 -19.08 21.48 -14.50
N LYS A 251 -19.44 21.82 -15.74
CA LYS A 251 -20.72 22.49 -16.04
C LYS A 251 -21.83 21.46 -16.09
#